data_AF-A0A8H5X0F0-F1
#
_entry.id   AF-A0A8H5X0F0-F1
#
_cell.length_a   1.000
_cell.length_b   1.000
_cell.length_c   1.000
_cell.angle_alpha   90.00
_cell.angle_beta   90.00
_cell.angle_gamma   90.00
#
_symmetry.space_group_name_H-M   'P 1'
#
loop_
_entity.id
_entity.type
_entity.pdbx_description
1 polymer ?
#
loop_
_entity_poly.entity_id
_entity_poly.type
_entity_poly.pdbx_seq_one_letter_code
_entity_poly.pdbx_strand_id
1 'polypeptide(L)'
;MAQIEVADQKQKLATANSRITHLEDRLTENPSKAQALETELAKAITRASNAEDNSRYLEGQLRDANNRLTSIQNLAAMYAVLAREVADLPIRSQALALFGVETVAVEVAPLLFRVGSKGNLRSFLAAGPSGWHCLETIVDGITEPKGNECRDHKGDCVEVRVVNGRDGPLLDFSISEE
;
A
#
# COMPACT_ATOMS: atom_id res chain seq x y z
N MET A 1 -31.97 47.99 79.42
CA MET A 1 -30.76 47.73 78.61
C MET A 1 -30.46 46.24 78.48
N ALA A 2 -30.30 45.49 79.57
CA ALA A 2 -29.96 44.05 79.52
C ALA A 2 -30.87 43.16 78.63
N GLN A 3 -32.19 43.37 78.64
CA GLN A 3 -33.11 42.57 77.80
C GLN A 3 -32.95 42.82 76.28
N ILE A 4 -32.55 44.03 75.87
CA ILE A 4 -32.33 44.38 74.46
C ILE A 4 -31.05 43.71 73.95
N GLU A 5 -30.00 43.70 74.79
CA GLU A 5 -28.71 43.09 74.50
C GLU A 5 -28.82 41.56 74.37
N VAL A 6 -29.63 40.94 75.25
CA VAL A 6 -29.97 39.51 75.15
C VAL A 6 -30.74 39.19 73.86
N ALA A 7 -31.64 40.06 73.41
CA ALA A 7 -32.38 39.87 72.16
C ALA A 7 -31.47 39.97 70.93
N ASP A 8 -30.55 40.94 70.90
CA ASP A 8 -29.56 41.09 69.83
C ASP A 8 -28.62 39.88 69.75
N GLN A 9 -28.16 39.38 70.90
CA GLN A 9 -27.34 38.16 70.97
C GLN A 9 -28.10 36.93 70.45
N LYS A 10 -29.38 36.77 70.77
CA LYS A 10 -30.21 35.68 70.24
C LYS A 10 -30.34 35.75 68.71
N GLN A 11 -30.53 36.95 68.16
CA GLN A 11 -30.63 37.14 66.71
C GLN A 11 -29.31 36.80 65.99
N LYS A 12 -28.17 37.23 66.57
CA LYS A 12 -26.84 36.89 66.07
C LYS A 12 -26.59 35.39 66.11
N LEU A 13 -26.97 34.72 67.19
CA LEU A 13 -26.85 33.26 67.33
C LEU A 13 -27.71 32.52 66.31
N ALA A 14 -28.96 32.95 66.09
CA ALA A 14 -29.84 32.37 65.08
C ALA A 14 -29.26 32.51 63.66
N THR A 15 -28.70 33.68 63.35
CA THR A 15 -28.03 33.95 62.06
C THR A 15 -26.77 33.09 61.88
N ALA A 16 -25.96 32.96 62.93
CA ALA A 16 -24.76 32.11 62.91
C ALA A 16 -25.12 30.63 62.70
N ASN A 17 -26.13 30.13 63.41
CA ASN A 17 -26.59 28.75 63.26
C ASN A 17 -27.09 28.47 61.84
N SER A 18 -27.87 29.37 61.24
CA SER A 18 -28.30 29.22 59.84
C SER A 18 -27.12 29.16 58.86
N ARG A 19 -26.08 29.97 59.07
CA ARG A 19 -24.86 29.94 58.25
C ARG A 19 -24.07 28.64 58.44
N ILE A 20 -24.00 28.13 59.68
CA ILE A 20 -23.33 26.86 59.98
C ILE A 20 -24.03 25.72 59.26
N THR A 21 -25.35 25.59 59.40
CA THR A 21 -26.12 24.54 58.72
C THR A 21 -25.93 24.59 57.20
N HIS A 22 -26.00 25.78 56.59
CA HIS A 22 -25.74 25.92 55.16
C HIS A 22 -24.31 25.52 54.76
N LEU A 23 -23.31 25.81 55.60
CA LEU A 23 -21.93 25.40 55.35
C LEU A 23 -21.75 23.90 55.50
N GLU A 24 -22.41 23.27 56.46
CA GLU A 24 -22.44 21.80 56.66
C GLU A 24 -23.09 21.09 55.46
N ASP A 25 -24.22 21.61 54.96
CA ASP A 25 -24.88 21.10 53.76
C ASP A 25 -23.94 21.17 52.54
N ARG A 26 -23.21 22.29 52.37
CA ARG A 26 -22.22 22.41 51.29
C ARG A 26 -21.00 21.51 51.48
N LEU A 27 -20.54 21.34 52.72
CA LEU A 27 -19.40 20.48 53.03
C LEU A 27 -19.73 19.00 52.78
N THR A 28 -20.99 18.61 52.95
CA THR A 28 -21.47 17.25 52.68
C THR A 28 -21.77 17.03 51.20
N GLU A 29 -22.23 18.05 50.46
CA GLU A 29 -22.50 17.93 49.02
C GLU A 29 -21.23 17.94 48.16
N ASN A 30 -20.26 18.82 48.45
CA ASN A 30 -19.06 19.01 47.63
C ASN A 30 -18.23 17.73 47.39
N PRO A 31 -18.00 16.83 48.37
CA PRO A 31 -17.27 15.58 48.16
C PRO A 31 -17.92 14.69 47.09
N SER A 32 -19.25 14.60 47.08
CA SER A 32 -19.96 13.80 46.07
C SER A 32 -19.82 14.37 44.65
N LYS A 33 -19.85 15.70 44.52
CA LYS A 33 -19.59 16.40 43.24
C LYS A 33 -18.15 16.18 42.78
N ALA A 34 -17.18 16.27 43.69
CA ALA A 34 -15.78 16.01 43.38
C ALA A 34 -15.58 14.58 42.88
N GLN A 35 -16.14 13.59 43.57
CA GLN A 35 -16.05 12.19 43.19
C GLN A 35 -16.71 11.88 41.82
N ALA A 36 -17.84 12.55 41.52
CA ALA A 36 -18.49 12.45 40.22
C ALA A 36 -17.59 13.02 39.10
N LEU A 37 -16.96 14.17 39.33
CA LEU A 37 -16.04 14.79 38.37
C LEU A 37 -14.78 13.94 38.16
N GLU A 38 -14.21 13.37 39.23
CA GLU A 38 -13.08 12.44 39.13
C GLU A 38 -13.42 11.20 38.28
N THR A 39 -14.63 10.67 38.46
CA THR A 39 -15.12 9.54 37.68
C THR A 39 -15.28 9.88 36.20
N GLU A 40 -15.86 11.04 35.88
CA GLU A 40 -15.99 11.49 34.49
C GLU A 40 -14.63 11.81 33.85
N LEU A 41 -13.71 12.39 34.61
CA LEU A 41 -12.34 12.64 34.15
C LEU A 41 -11.62 11.32 33.82
N ALA A 42 -11.73 10.31 34.68
CA ALA A 42 -11.15 8.99 34.41
C ALA A 42 -11.70 8.37 33.12
N LYS A 43 -13.03 8.44 32.90
CA LYS A 43 -13.65 7.98 31.66
C LYS A 43 -13.17 8.77 30.44
N ALA A 44 -13.03 10.09 30.56
CA ALA A 44 -12.53 10.94 29.48
C ALA A 44 -11.09 10.58 29.11
N ILE A 45 -10.22 10.35 30.10
CA ILE A 45 -8.84 9.90 29.89
C ILE A 45 -8.80 8.56 29.15
N THR A 46 -9.60 7.59 29.56
CA THR A 46 -9.67 6.29 28.85
C THR A 46 -10.15 6.46 27.40
N ARG A 47 -11.17 7.29 27.16
CA ARG A 47 -11.65 7.55 25.79
C ARG A 47 -10.59 8.24 24.94
N ALA A 48 -9.85 9.20 25.50
CA ALA A 48 -8.77 9.89 24.82
C ALA A 48 -7.64 8.92 24.44
N SER A 49 -7.21 8.07 25.38
CA SER A 49 -6.19 7.04 25.12
C SER A 49 -6.62 6.10 23.99
N ASN A 50 -7.85 5.60 24.03
CA ASN A 50 -8.36 4.72 22.98
C ASN A 50 -8.44 5.41 21.61
N ALA A 51 -8.78 6.71 21.59
CA ALA A 51 -8.82 7.49 20.37
C ALA A 51 -7.42 7.72 19.78
N GLU A 52 -6.42 7.97 20.63
CA GLU A 52 -5.02 8.09 20.21
C GLU A 52 -4.50 6.78 19.61
N ASP A 53 -4.76 5.64 20.24
CA ASP A 53 -4.36 4.33 19.73
C ASP A 53 -5.02 4.03 18.38
N ASN A 54 -6.31 4.33 18.24
CA ASN A 54 -7.01 4.20 16.95
C ASN A 54 -6.43 5.14 15.88
N SER A 55 -6.06 6.37 16.23
CA SER A 55 -5.42 7.31 15.28
C SER A 55 -4.10 6.75 14.76
N ARG A 56 -3.24 6.26 15.67
CA ARG A 56 -1.95 5.64 15.29
C ARG A 56 -2.15 4.42 14.40
N TYR A 57 -3.15 3.59 14.70
CA TYR A 57 -3.48 2.44 13.87
C TYR A 57 -3.92 2.83 12.46
N LEU A 58 -4.79 3.83 12.33
CA LEU A 58 -5.25 4.35 11.04
C LEU A 58 -4.12 5.02 10.24
N GLU A 59 -3.23 5.76 10.90
CA GLU A 59 -2.04 6.34 10.28
C GLU A 59 -1.11 5.26 9.69
N GLY A 60 -0.92 4.16 10.42
CA GLY A 60 -0.17 3.00 9.94
C GLY A 60 -0.80 2.39 8.68
N GLN A 61 -2.10 2.14 8.70
CA GLN A 61 -2.82 1.61 7.53
C GLN A 61 -2.74 2.54 6.32
N LEU A 62 -2.86 3.86 6.53
CA LEU A 62 -2.77 4.84 5.45
C LEU A 62 -1.38 4.84 4.81
N ARG A 63 -0.32 4.73 5.63
CA ARG A 63 1.06 4.62 5.14
C ARG A 63 1.26 3.37 4.28
N ASP A 64 0.76 2.23 4.73
CA ASP A 64 0.87 0.97 3.98
C ASP A 64 0.09 1.02 2.67
N ALA A 65 -1.12 1.58 2.68
CA ALA A 65 -1.91 1.80 1.47
C ALA A 65 -1.18 2.72 0.47
N ASN A 66 -0.54 3.79 0.95
CA ASN A 66 0.20 4.73 0.10
C ASN A 66 1.45 4.08 -0.52
N ASN A 67 2.15 3.23 0.23
CA ASN A 67 3.27 2.45 -0.30
C ASN A 67 2.80 1.50 -1.43
N ARG A 68 1.68 0.78 -1.21
CA ARG A 68 1.09 -0.10 -2.23
C ARG A 68 0.67 0.68 -3.48
N LEU A 69 0.07 1.86 -3.31
CA LEU A 69 -0.31 2.72 -4.44
C LEU A 69 0.92 3.14 -5.26
N THR A 70 2.01 3.50 -4.59
CA THR A 70 3.27 3.87 -5.25
C THR A 70 3.84 2.70 -6.06
N SER A 71 3.83 1.48 -5.50
CA SER A 71 4.24 0.27 -6.24
C SER A 71 3.37 0.02 -7.49
N ILE A 72 2.05 0.19 -7.38
CA ILE A 72 1.13 0.04 -8.53
C ILE A 72 1.40 1.11 -9.59
N GLN A 73 1.64 2.36 -9.18
CA GLN A 73 1.97 3.44 -10.12
C GLN A 73 3.27 3.18 -10.87
N ASN A 74 4.30 2.69 -10.18
CA ASN A 74 5.57 2.30 -10.81
C ASN A 74 5.37 1.18 -11.83
N LEU A 75 4.57 0.17 -11.47
CA LEU A 75 4.21 -0.92 -12.37
C LEU A 75 3.49 -0.40 -13.61
N ALA A 76 2.46 0.44 -13.44
CA ALA A 76 1.72 1.04 -14.54
C ALA A 76 2.62 1.89 -15.47
N ALA A 77 3.58 2.63 -14.90
CA ALA A 77 4.56 3.39 -15.68
C ALA A 77 5.45 2.45 -16.51
N MET A 78 5.96 1.37 -15.93
CA MET A 78 6.74 0.36 -16.66
C MET A 78 5.94 -0.24 -17.82
N TYR A 79 4.65 -0.52 -17.61
CA TYR A 79 3.76 -1.02 -18.67
C TYR A 79 3.55 -0.02 -19.79
N ALA A 80 3.36 1.27 -19.48
CA ALA A 80 3.19 2.28 -20.51
C ALA A 80 4.44 2.40 -21.40
N VAL A 81 5.63 2.29 -20.81
CA VAL A 81 6.89 2.27 -21.56
C VAL A 81 7.03 0.98 -22.36
N LEU A 82 6.70 -0.19 -21.78
CA LEU A 82 6.76 -1.48 -22.46
C LEU A 82 5.85 -1.48 -23.69
N ALA A 83 4.58 -1.09 -23.50
CA ALA A 83 3.61 -1.01 -24.58
C ALA A 83 4.09 -0.11 -25.72
N ARG A 84 4.80 0.98 -25.41
CA ARG A 84 5.41 1.85 -26.42
C ARG A 84 6.57 1.18 -27.15
N GLU A 85 7.46 0.49 -26.45
CA GLU A 85 8.65 -0.12 -27.07
C GLU A 85 8.31 -1.30 -27.98
N VAL A 86 7.27 -2.06 -27.64
CA VAL A 86 6.84 -3.24 -28.42
C VAL A 86 5.69 -2.98 -29.39
N ALA A 87 5.12 -1.76 -29.42
CA ALA A 87 3.94 -1.42 -30.23
C ALA A 87 4.06 -1.74 -31.73
N ASP A 88 5.27 -1.74 -32.26
CA ASP A 88 5.60 -1.96 -33.66
C ASP A 88 6.21 -3.34 -33.94
N LEU A 89 6.31 -4.20 -32.92
CA LEU A 89 6.66 -5.60 -33.09
C LEU A 89 5.38 -6.40 -33.35
N PRO A 90 5.32 -7.20 -34.43
CA PRO A 90 4.19 -8.07 -34.68
C PRO A 90 4.18 -9.23 -33.66
N ILE A 91 3.51 -9.04 -32.52
CA ILE A 91 3.40 -10.03 -31.44
C ILE A 91 2.06 -10.76 -31.55
N ARG A 92 2.05 -12.08 -31.35
CA ARG A 92 0.82 -12.85 -31.23
C ARG A 92 0.05 -12.36 -30.00
N SER A 93 -1.18 -11.91 -30.19
CA SER A 93 -2.00 -11.23 -29.15
C SER A 93 -2.18 -11.99 -27.84
N GLN A 94 -2.06 -13.31 -27.85
CA GLN A 94 -2.17 -14.17 -26.65
C GLN A 94 -0.81 -14.49 -26.01
N ALA A 95 0.30 -14.22 -26.70
CA ALA A 95 1.63 -14.62 -26.25
C ALA A 95 2.00 -13.97 -24.91
N LEU A 96 1.81 -12.66 -24.77
CA LEU A 96 2.08 -11.95 -23.51
C LEU A 96 0.96 -12.06 -22.48
N ALA A 97 -0.25 -12.45 -22.89
CA ALA A 97 -1.39 -12.61 -22.00
C ALA A 97 -1.28 -13.86 -21.09
N LEU A 98 -0.40 -14.79 -21.45
CA LEU A 98 -0.06 -15.98 -20.65
C LEU A 98 0.80 -15.63 -19.43
N PHE A 99 1.46 -14.47 -19.44
CA PHE A 99 2.34 -14.04 -18.36
C PHE A 99 1.53 -13.25 -17.32
N GLY A 100 1.78 -13.54 -16.04
CA GLY A 100 1.32 -12.70 -14.96
C GLY A 100 1.87 -11.28 -15.10
N VAL A 101 1.14 -10.30 -14.59
CA VAL A 101 1.53 -8.89 -14.67
C VAL A 101 2.92 -8.64 -14.03
N GLU A 102 3.25 -9.43 -13.01
CA GLU A 102 4.55 -9.40 -12.35
C GLU A 102 5.67 -9.95 -13.24
N THR A 103 5.45 -11.10 -13.88
CA THR A 103 6.44 -11.73 -14.78
C THR A 103 6.79 -10.84 -15.96
N VAL A 104 5.80 -10.19 -16.58
CA VAL A 104 6.07 -9.26 -17.68
C VAL A 104 6.90 -8.07 -17.19
N ALA A 105 6.62 -7.54 -16.00
CA ALA A 105 7.33 -6.37 -15.49
C ALA A 105 8.75 -6.67 -15.01
N VAL A 106 8.98 -7.83 -14.42
CA VAL A 106 10.26 -8.20 -13.79
C VAL A 106 11.18 -8.93 -14.77
N GLU A 107 10.65 -9.83 -15.60
CA GLU A 107 11.45 -10.71 -16.46
C GLU A 107 11.48 -10.19 -17.90
N VAL A 108 10.33 -9.82 -18.47
CA VAL A 108 10.21 -9.51 -19.90
C VAL A 108 10.61 -8.07 -20.20
N ALA A 109 10.08 -7.09 -19.45
CA ALA A 109 10.26 -5.68 -19.74
C ALA A 109 11.72 -5.22 -19.67
N PRO A 110 12.53 -5.60 -18.65
CA PRO A 110 13.93 -5.18 -18.59
C PRO A 110 14.76 -5.67 -19.78
N LEU A 111 14.50 -6.89 -20.28
CA LEU A 111 15.16 -7.43 -21.46
C LEU A 111 14.80 -6.63 -22.72
N LEU A 112 13.53 -6.26 -22.86
CA LEU A 112 13.05 -5.44 -23.98
C LEU A 112 13.55 -4.00 -23.93
N PHE A 113 13.93 -3.49 -22.75
CA PHE A 113 14.54 -2.16 -22.62
C PHE A 113 16.07 -2.12 -22.83
N ARG A 114 16.73 -3.28 -23.02
CA ARG A 114 18.17 -3.29 -23.32
C ARG A 114 18.45 -2.55 -24.63
N VAL A 115 19.57 -1.84 -24.69
CA VAL A 115 19.97 -1.13 -25.91
C VAL A 115 20.17 -2.15 -27.04
N GLY A 116 19.47 -1.94 -28.16
CA GLY A 116 19.55 -2.82 -29.33
C GLY A 116 18.58 -4.00 -29.33
N SER A 117 17.89 -4.30 -28.21
CA SER A 117 16.93 -5.40 -28.07
C SER A 117 15.92 -5.44 -29.22
N LYS A 118 15.31 -4.30 -29.52
CA LYS A 118 14.32 -4.11 -30.57
C LYS A 118 14.87 -4.37 -31.97
N GLY A 119 16.10 -3.94 -32.24
CA GLY A 119 16.78 -4.20 -33.51
C GLY A 119 17.08 -5.70 -33.68
N ASN A 120 17.48 -6.35 -32.60
CA ASN A 120 17.78 -7.77 -32.59
C ASN A 120 16.50 -8.61 -32.76
N LEU A 121 15.40 -8.25 -32.07
CA LEU A 121 14.08 -8.89 -32.25
C LEU A 121 13.53 -8.71 -33.67
N ARG A 122 13.75 -7.55 -34.30
CA ARG A 122 13.39 -7.35 -35.71
C ARG A 122 14.22 -8.20 -36.65
N SER A 123 15.52 -8.34 -36.38
CA SER A 123 16.40 -9.21 -37.16
C SER A 123 16.01 -10.67 -37.02
N PHE A 124 15.65 -11.09 -35.79
CA PHE A 124 15.14 -12.43 -35.50
C PHE A 124 13.81 -12.70 -36.22
N LEU A 125 12.86 -11.75 -36.18
CA LEU A 125 11.62 -11.82 -36.96
C LEU A 125 11.87 -11.94 -38.47
N ALA A 126 12.84 -11.20 -39.00
CA ALA A 126 13.19 -11.21 -40.42
C ALA A 126 13.85 -12.53 -40.86
N ALA A 127 14.46 -13.28 -39.94
CA ALA A 127 15.04 -14.60 -40.22
C ALA A 127 13.97 -15.66 -40.53
N GLY A 128 12.70 -15.39 -40.20
CA GLY A 128 11.57 -16.29 -40.48
C GLY A 128 11.32 -17.31 -39.37
N PRO A 129 10.44 -18.29 -39.61
CA PRO A 129 9.98 -19.23 -38.59
C PRO A 129 11.12 -19.97 -37.88
N SER A 130 11.01 -20.09 -36.57
CA SER A 130 12.06 -20.65 -35.72
C SER A 130 11.50 -21.61 -34.66
N GLY A 131 12.41 -22.37 -34.02
CA GLY A 131 12.11 -23.05 -32.76
C GLY A 131 11.96 -22.06 -31.60
N TRP A 132 11.85 -22.57 -30.37
CA TRP A 132 11.92 -21.74 -29.17
C TRP A 132 13.37 -21.35 -28.86
N HIS A 133 13.58 -20.09 -28.48
CA HIS A 133 14.87 -19.53 -28.11
C HIS A 133 14.74 -18.75 -26.81
N CYS A 134 15.78 -18.69 -25.99
CA CYS A 134 15.81 -17.78 -24.85
C CYS A 134 15.71 -16.33 -25.33
N LEU A 135 14.75 -15.57 -24.78
CA LEU A 135 14.55 -14.16 -25.10
C LEU A 135 15.82 -13.35 -24.82
N GLU A 136 16.51 -13.62 -23.71
CA GLU A 136 17.75 -12.93 -23.34
C GLU A 136 18.83 -13.07 -24.43
N THR A 137 19.03 -14.29 -24.92
CA THR A 137 19.99 -14.59 -26.00
C THR A 137 19.66 -13.83 -27.29
N ILE A 138 18.36 -13.75 -27.64
CA ILE A 138 17.91 -13.01 -28.82
C ILE A 138 18.10 -11.50 -28.62
N VAL A 139 17.72 -10.93 -27.47
CA VAL A 139 17.89 -9.48 -27.25
C VAL A 139 19.36 -9.06 -27.17
N ASP A 140 20.26 -9.96 -26.78
CA ASP A 140 21.71 -9.73 -26.78
C ASP A 140 22.35 -9.92 -28.18
N GLY A 141 21.56 -10.29 -29.19
CA GLY A 141 22.00 -10.37 -30.59
C GLY A 141 22.72 -11.67 -30.96
N ILE A 142 22.55 -12.72 -30.16
CA ILE A 142 23.14 -14.03 -30.40
C ILE A 142 22.17 -14.84 -31.28
N THR A 143 22.44 -14.89 -32.59
CA THR A 143 21.54 -15.48 -33.59
C THR A 143 21.68 -16.99 -33.78
N GLU A 144 22.71 -17.61 -33.22
CA GLU A 144 22.93 -19.06 -33.25
C GLU A 144 22.83 -19.63 -31.83
N PRO A 145 21.68 -20.18 -31.42
CA PRO A 145 21.57 -20.85 -30.13
C PRO A 145 22.39 -22.15 -30.19
N LYS A 146 23.50 -22.19 -29.47
CA LYS A 146 24.11 -23.47 -29.11
C LYS A 146 23.25 -24.09 -27.99
N GLY A 147 22.25 -24.87 -28.39
CA GLY A 147 21.45 -25.67 -27.48
C GLY A 147 20.11 -25.04 -27.12
N ASN A 148 19.09 -25.90 -27.05
CA ASN A 148 17.70 -25.58 -26.72
C ASN A 148 17.51 -25.29 -25.22
N GLU A 149 18.53 -24.81 -24.52
CA GLU A 149 18.61 -24.97 -23.08
C GLU A 149 18.84 -23.61 -22.41
N CYS A 150 17.75 -23.02 -21.93
CA CYS A 150 17.75 -21.97 -20.90
C CYS A 150 18.40 -22.41 -19.56
N ARG A 151 19.26 -23.44 -19.55
CA ARG A 151 19.81 -24.08 -18.33
C ARG A 151 20.79 -23.21 -17.53
N ASP A 152 21.20 -22.08 -18.08
CA ASP A 152 22.09 -21.13 -17.38
C ASP A 152 21.32 -20.07 -16.58
N HIS A 153 19.98 -20.00 -16.69
CA HIS A 153 19.16 -19.11 -15.88
C HIS A 153 18.74 -19.81 -14.58
N LYS A 154 18.90 -19.14 -13.43
CA LYS A 154 18.51 -19.68 -12.11
C LYS A 154 16.99 -19.57 -11.83
N GLY A 155 16.15 -19.46 -12.85
CA GLY A 155 14.70 -19.22 -12.72
C GLY A 155 13.94 -19.34 -14.05
N ASP A 156 12.65 -19.02 -14.02
CA ASP A 156 11.72 -19.10 -15.16
C ASP A 156 12.27 -18.39 -16.40
N CYS A 157 12.53 -19.15 -17.47
CA CYS A 157 13.06 -18.57 -18.71
C CYS A 157 11.92 -18.09 -19.60
N VAL A 158 12.05 -16.88 -20.12
CA VAL A 158 11.15 -16.38 -21.17
C VAL A 158 11.69 -16.87 -22.51
N GLU A 159 10.91 -17.70 -23.18
CA GLU A 159 11.20 -18.19 -24.52
C GLU A 159 10.46 -17.36 -25.57
N VAL A 160 11.10 -17.19 -26.73
CA VAL A 160 10.55 -16.51 -27.90
C VAL A 160 10.78 -17.35 -29.15
N ARG A 161 9.81 -17.34 -30.06
CA ARG A 161 9.93 -17.92 -31.40
C ARG A 161 9.26 -17.06 -32.44
N VAL A 162 9.60 -17.30 -33.70
CA VAL A 162 8.89 -16.73 -34.85
C VAL A 162 7.89 -17.75 -35.39
N VAL A 163 6.63 -17.35 -35.51
CA VAL A 163 5.56 -18.17 -36.11
C VAL A 163 4.97 -17.46 -37.34
N ASN A 164 4.42 -18.24 -38.27
CA ASN A 164 3.68 -17.67 -39.39
C ASN A 164 2.29 -17.20 -38.91
N GLY A 165 2.05 -15.89 -39.00
CA GLY A 165 0.73 -15.29 -38.86
C GLY A 165 0.02 -15.12 -40.20
N ARG A 166 -1.22 -14.63 -40.16
CA ARG A 166 -2.02 -14.34 -41.36
C ARG A 166 -1.41 -13.18 -42.18
N ASP A 167 -0.82 -12.20 -41.50
CA ASP A 167 -0.32 -10.96 -42.09
C ASP A 167 1.22 -10.88 -42.12
N GLY A 168 1.91 -11.98 -41.81
CA GLY A 168 3.37 -12.06 -41.77
C GLY A 168 3.92 -12.83 -40.55
N PRO A 169 5.26 -12.88 -40.39
CA PRO A 169 5.89 -13.49 -39.23
C PRO A 169 5.53 -12.72 -37.95
N LEU A 170 5.22 -13.46 -36.89
CA LEU A 170 4.86 -12.94 -35.57
C LEU A 170 5.80 -13.50 -34.51
N LEU A 171 6.08 -12.72 -33.46
CA LEU A 171 6.70 -13.21 -32.23
C LEU A 171 5.66 -13.94 -31.37
N ASP A 172 6.01 -15.12 -30.91
CA ASP A 172 5.28 -15.91 -29.93
C ASP A 172 6.18 -16.11 -28.70
N PHE A 173 5.58 -16.05 -27.51
CA PHE A 173 6.30 -16.07 -26.23
C PHE A 173 5.74 -17.19 -25.34
N SER A 174 6.61 -17.81 -24.55
CA SER A 174 6.25 -18.81 -23.54
C SER A 174 7.17 -18.68 -22.33
N ILE A 175 6.74 -19.24 -21.21
CA ILE A 175 7.63 -19.51 -20.08
C ILE A 175 8.07 -20.97 -20.22
N SER A 176 9.36 -21.26 -20.06
CA SER A 176 9.79 -22.63 -19.77
C SER A 176 9.64 -22.87 -18.28
N GLU A 177 8.67 -23.70 -17.88
CA GLU A 177 8.61 -24.23 -16.53
C GLU A 177 9.70 -25.31 -16.40
N GLU A 178 10.58 -25.21 -15.39
CA GLU A 178 11.46 -26.32 -14.97
C GLU A 178 10.66 -27.43 -14.28
#